data_AF-A0A495VJ17-F1
#
_entry.id   AF-A0A495VJ17-F1
#
_cell.length_a   1.000
_cell.length_b   1.000
_cell.length_c   1.000
_cell.angle_alpha   90.00
_cell.angle_beta   90.00
_cell.angle_gamma   90.00
#
_symmetry.space_group_name_H-M   'P 1'
#
loop_
_entity.id
_entity.type
_entity.pdbx_description
1 polymer ?
#
loop_
_entity_poly.entity_id
_entity_poly.type
_entity_poly.pdbx_seq_one_letter_code
_entity_poly.pdbx_strand_id
1 'polypeptide(L)'
;MSTQLIKVDFNIELAKKISAGEISGKITTRDGQDVEIIKFNKKGDYPIVALVGKDETIRCYSTNGDWDMKYNHGAGNNYAPLDLVLQIPQRERFKQGDIIKVDKIIFILEEYKSSTSASCYVIFQSGTVYYSETLYSVHLWDKARLATDEEKISLFEAMAFQGSQCEEDEE
;
A
#
# COMPACT_ATOMS: atom_id res chain seq x y z
N MET A 1 -5.05 18.44 -9.36
CA MET A 1 -5.56 17.05 -9.41
C MET A 1 -5.80 16.59 -7.98
N SER A 2 -7.04 16.30 -7.61
CA SER A 2 -7.38 15.69 -6.31
C SER A 2 -6.79 14.28 -6.29
N THR A 3 -5.88 13.99 -5.35
CA THR A 3 -5.36 12.65 -5.17
C THR A 3 -6.41 11.82 -4.42
N GLN A 4 -6.89 10.73 -5.01
CA GLN A 4 -7.80 9.82 -4.32
C GLN A 4 -7.10 9.20 -3.11
N LEU A 5 -7.63 9.49 -1.92
CA LEU A 5 -7.20 8.84 -0.69
C LEU A 5 -7.95 7.52 -0.55
N ILE A 6 -7.20 6.45 -0.30
CA ILE A 6 -7.74 5.15 0.05
C ILE A 6 -7.55 4.90 1.54
N LYS A 7 -8.45 4.13 2.13
CA LYS A 7 -8.34 3.66 3.51
C LYS A 7 -7.59 2.33 3.53
N VAL A 8 -6.51 2.28 4.30
CA VAL A 8 -5.71 1.07 4.55
C VAL A 8 -5.57 0.83 6.05
N ASP A 9 -5.23 -0.39 6.44
CA ASP A 9 -4.97 -0.70 7.85
C ASP A 9 -3.77 0.08 8.39
N PHE A 10 -3.75 0.25 9.70
CA PHE A 10 -2.72 1.03 10.36
C PHE A 10 -1.34 0.38 10.19
N ASN A 11 -0.37 1.21 9.79
CA ASN A 11 1.04 0.85 9.74
C ASN A 11 1.84 1.93 10.44
N ILE A 12 2.58 1.56 11.49
CA ILE A 12 3.26 2.54 12.34
C ILE A 12 4.32 3.36 11.59
N GLU A 13 5.01 2.78 10.60
CA GLU A 13 6.04 3.49 9.84
C GLU A 13 5.40 4.50 8.86
N LEU A 14 4.31 4.13 8.19
CA LEU A 14 3.55 5.08 7.37
C LEU A 14 2.91 6.18 8.22
N ALA A 15 2.39 5.84 9.40
CA ALA A 15 1.82 6.81 10.34
C ALA A 15 2.87 7.85 10.77
N LYS A 16 4.11 7.42 11.09
CA LYS A 16 5.22 8.33 11.40
C LYS A 16 5.52 9.27 10.23
N LYS A 17 5.56 8.77 8.99
CA LYS A 17 5.79 9.59 7.78
C LYS A 17 4.68 10.62 7.57
N ILE A 18 3.41 10.24 7.81
CA ILE A 18 2.27 11.17 7.75
C ILE A 18 2.40 12.24 8.83
N SER A 19 2.66 11.85 10.08
CA SER A 19 2.83 12.78 11.21
C SER A 19 4.02 13.73 11.03
N ALA A 20 5.09 13.30 10.35
CA ALA A 20 6.24 14.13 10.01
C ALA A 20 6.00 15.04 8.78
N GLY A 21 4.88 14.87 8.08
CA GLY A 21 4.59 15.59 6.83
C GLY A 21 5.42 15.12 5.61
N GLU A 22 6.11 13.99 5.72
CA GLU A 22 6.92 13.43 4.62
C GLU A 22 6.07 12.88 3.49
N ILE A 23 4.90 12.33 3.81
CA ILE A 23 3.90 11.88 2.84
C ILE A 23 2.56 12.56 3.11
N SER A 24 1.83 12.85 2.04
CA SER A 24 0.45 13.30 2.15
C SER A 24 -0.42 12.16 2.67
N GLY A 25 -1.27 12.43 3.65
CA GLY A 25 -2.20 11.45 4.20
C GLY A 25 -2.89 11.97 5.46
N LYS A 26 -3.77 11.16 6.01
CA LYS A 26 -4.42 11.38 7.30
C LYS A 26 -4.44 10.10 8.11
N ILE A 27 -4.38 10.25 9.42
CA ILE A 27 -4.64 9.17 10.36
C ILE A 27 -6.07 9.40 10.85
N THR A 28 -6.91 8.38 10.77
CA THR A 28 -8.29 8.45 11.25
C THR A 28 -8.62 7.20 12.05
N THR A 29 -9.68 7.24 12.84
CA THR A 29 -10.30 6.01 13.34
C THR A 29 -11.07 5.32 12.21
N ARG A 30 -11.44 4.05 12.42
CA ARG A 30 -12.18 3.26 11.44
C ARG A 30 -13.59 3.79 11.22
N ASP A 31 -14.20 4.44 12.20
CA ASP A 31 -15.48 5.16 12.05
C ASP A 31 -15.34 6.59 11.47
N GLY A 32 -14.11 7.06 11.21
CA GLY A 32 -13.83 8.27 10.43
C GLY A 32 -13.59 9.54 11.24
N GLN A 33 -13.22 9.43 12.52
CA GLN A 33 -12.79 10.56 13.33
C GLN A 33 -11.34 10.92 13.00
N ASP A 34 -11.04 12.21 12.87
CA ASP A 34 -9.67 12.68 12.68
C ASP A 34 -8.79 12.34 13.89
N VAL A 35 -7.53 11.97 13.64
CA VAL A 35 -6.57 11.55 14.67
C VAL A 35 -5.25 12.30 14.49
N GLU A 36 -4.75 12.86 15.59
CA GLU A 36 -3.40 13.42 15.69
C GLU A 36 -2.56 12.60 16.67
N ILE A 37 -1.46 12.00 16.21
CA ILE A 37 -0.56 11.23 17.07
C ILE A 37 0.40 12.18 17.79
N ILE A 38 0.34 12.18 19.11
CA ILE A 38 1.22 12.98 19.99
C ILE A 38 2.51 12.22 20.30
N LYS A 39 2.43 10.89 20.43
CA LYS A 39 3.58 10.05 20.82
C LYS A 39 3.43 8.63 20.29
N PHE A 40 4.49 8.07 19.74
CA PHE A 40 4.51 6.67 19.25
C PHE A 40 5.10 5.66 20.25
N ASN A 41 5.78 6.14 21.31
CA ASN A 41 6.63 5.33 22.18
C ASN A 41 6.41 5.61 23.69
N LYS A 42 5.16 5.76 24.12
CA LYS A 42 4.82 5.77 25.54
C LYS A 42 5.14 4.41 26.17
N LYS A 43 5.61 4.38 27.41
CA LYS A 43 5.81 3.12 28.14
C LYS A 43 4.45 2.42 28.39
N GLY A 44 4.46 1.09 28.33
CA GLY A 44 3.30 0.21 28.55
C GLY A 44 2.76 -0.42 27.26
N ASP A 45 1.67 -1.19 27.38
CA ASP A 45 1.15 -2.04 26.29
C ASP A 45 0.48 -1.26 25.15
N TYR A 46 0.07 -0.02 25.43
CA TYR A 46 -0.49 0.92 24.46
C TYR A 46 0.46 2.11 24.30
N PRO A 47 1.50 1.97 23.45
CA PRO A 47 2.58 2.94 23.33
C PRO A 47 2.21 4.16 22.49
N ILE A 48 1.18 4.08 21.65
CA ILE A 48 0.75 5.19 20.80
C ILE A 48 -0.26 6.04 21.58
N VAL A 49 -0.04 7.35 21.64
CA VAL A 49 -0.93 8.34 22.27
C VAL A 49 -1.40 9.31 21.20
N ALA A 50 -2.71 9.53 21.12
CA ALA A 50 -3.30 10.38 20.10
C ALA A 50 -4.48 11.21 20.62
N LEU A 51 -4.72 12.35 19.99
CA LEU A 51 -5.94 13.15 20.09
C LEU A 51 -6.93 12.65 19.05
N VAL A 52 -8.18 12.45 19.43
CA VAL A 52 -9.20 11.84 18.57
C VAL A 52 -10.45 12.70 18.52
N GLY A 53 -10.91 12.98 17.29
CA GLY A 53 -12.10 13.77 17.02
C GLY A 53 -11.92 15.26 17.34
N LYS A 54 -13.01 16.02 17.17
CA LYS A 54 -13.02 17.48 17.38
C LYS A 54 -12.79 17.92 18.82
N ASP A 55 -13.14 17.05 19.76
CA ASP A 55 -12.98 17.31 21.20
C ASP A 55 -11.57 16.90 21.69
N GLU A 56 -10.67 16.51 20.78
CA GLU A 56 -9.28 16.15 21.08
C GLU A 56 -9.15 15.12 22.21
N THR A 57 -10.04 14.11 22.20
CA THR A 57 -10.06 13.10 23.27
C THR A 57 -8.76 12.30 23.24
N ILE A 58 -8.03 12.29 24.36
CA ILE A 58 -6.79 11.52 24.48
C ILE A 58 -7.12 10.03 24.51
N ARG A 59 -6.53 9.27 23.58
CA ARG A 59 -6.61 7.79 23.53
C ARG A 59 -5.23 7.17 23.40
N CYS A 60 -5.11 5.94 23.88
CA CYS A 60 -3.91 5.12 23.72
C CYS A 60 -4.21 3.91 22.83
N TYR A 61 -3.24 3.53 22.00
CA TYR A 61 -3.36 2.46 21.00
C TYR A 61 -2.18 1.50 21.06
N SER A 62 -2.40 0.26 20.63
CA SER A 62 -1.34 -0.73 20.39
C SER A 62 -0.40 -0.25 19.26
N THR A 63 0.74 -0.93 19.05
CA THR A 63 1.60 -0.66 17.89
C THR A 63 0.93 -0.95 16.54
N ASN A 64 -0.12 -1.77 16.54
CA ASN A 64 -0.93 -2.08 15.36
C ASN A 64 -2.11 -1.12 15.20
N GLY A 65 -2.25 -0.12 16.08
CA GLY A 65 -3.33 0.86 16.01
C GLY A 65 -4.65 0.40 16.63
N ASP A 66 -4.63 -0.68 17.42
CA ASP A 66 -5.83 -1.21 18.07
C ASP A 66 -6.20 -0.36 19.29
N TRP A 67 -7.48 0.00 19.41
CA TRP A 67 -7.97 0.73 20.58
C TRP A 67 -8.18 -0.19 21.79
N ASP A 68 -8.69 -1.40 21.56
CA ASP A 68 -8.95 -2.39 22.60
C ASP A 68 -8.57 -3.79 22.11
N MET A 69 -7.49 -4.34 22.70
CA MET A 69 -6.99 -5.68 22.38
C MET A 69 -7.97 -6.81 22.76
N LYS A 70 -9.05 -6.54 23.51
CA LYS A 70 -10.10 -7.53 23.79
C LYS A 70 -10.92 -7.88 22.55
N TYR A 71 -10.93 -7.02 21.54
CA TYR A 71 -11.31 -7.41 20.19
C TYR A 71 -10.17 -8.25 19.62
N ASN A 72 -10.13 -9.51 20.04
CA ASN A 72 -9.24 -10.52 19.49
C ASN A 72 -9.41 -10.51 17.97
N HIS A 73 -8.37 -10.12 17.23
CA HIS A 73 -8.23 -10.36 15.79
C HIS A 73 -8.05 -11.86 15.47
N GLY A 74 -8.64 -12.73 16.29
CA GLY A 74 -8.66 -14.17 16.12
C GLY A 74 -9.87 -14.57 15.28
N ALA A 75 -9.60 -15.00 14.05
CA ALA A 75 -10.49 -15.73 13.13
C ALA A 75 -11.81 -15.08 12.68
N GLY A 76 -12.20 -13.92 13.22
CA GLY A 76 -13.33 -13.12 12.72
C GLY A 76 -12.90 -11.66 12.55
N ASN A 77 -13.28 -11.03 11.45
CA ASN A 77 -13.04 -9.61 11.12
C ASN A 77 -13.69 -8.63 12.13
N ASN A 78 -13.36 -8.72 13.41
CA ASN A 78 -13.92 -7.90 14.49
C ASN A 78 -13.04 -6.67 14.71
N TYR A 79 -13.04 -5.76 13.74
CA TYR A 79 -12.40 -4.46 13.92
C TYR A 79 -13.21 -3.61 14.91
N ALA A 80 -12.54 -2.94 15.85
CA ALA A 80 -13.21 -1.96 16.68
C ALA A 80 -13.43 -0.66 15.89
N PRO A 81 -14.56 0.05 16.09
CA PRO A 81 -14.84 1.31 15.39
C PRO A 81 -13.75 2.37 15.59
N LEU A 82 -13.07 2.33 16.74
CA LEU A 82 -12.04 3.29 17.11
C LEU A 82 -10.62 2.88 16.70
N ASP A 83 -10.42 1.70 16.12
CA ASP A 83 -9.11 1.29 15.61
C ASP A 83 -8.58 2.30 14.60
N LEU A 84 -7.27 2.53 14.63
CA LEU A 84 -6.63 3.43 13.69
C LEU A 84 -6.61 2.83 12.29
N VAL A 85 -6.72 3.70 11.31
CA VAL A 85 -6.51 3.42 9.88
C VAL A 85 -5.75 4.60 9.27
N LEU A 86 -5.16 4.37 8.09
CA LEU A 86 -4.52 5.44 7.33
C LEU A 86 -5.37 5.76 6.11
N GLN A 87 -5.56 7.04 5.84
CA GLN A 87 -6.04 7.55 4.57
C GLN A 87 -4.83 8.07 3.80
N ILE A 88 -4.33 7.27 2.88
CA ILE A 88 -3.15 7.61 2.08
C ILE A 88 -3.54 7.73 0.61
N PRO A 89 -2.81 8.53 -0.19
CA PRO A 89 -2.88 8.44 -1.63
C PRO A 89 -2.75 7.00 -2.10
N GLN A 90 -3.57 6.58 -3.05
CA GLN A 90 -3.54 5.21 -3.60
C GLN A 90 -2.13 4.73 -3.98
N ARG A 91 -1.27 5.65 -4.44
CA ARG A 91 0.14 5.38 -4.78
C ARG A 91 1.01 4.93 -3.60
N GLU A 92 0.77 5.43 -2.38
CA GLU A 92 1.60 5.11 -1.20
C GLU A 92 1.33 3.67 -0.69
N ARG A 93 0.35 2.99 -1.30
CA ARG A 93 0.05 1.58 -1.03
C ARG A 93 1.14 0.64 -1.56
N PHE A 94 1.80 1.03 -2.63
CA PHE A 94 2.71 0.14 -3.37
C PHE A 94 4.15 0.34 -2.91
N LYS A 95 4.89 -0.76 -2.83
CA LYS A 95 6.33 -0.77 -2.54
C LYS A 95 7.11 -1.38 -3.70
N GLN A 96 8.40 -1.10 -3.73
CA GLN A 96 9.33 -1.75 -4.65
C GLN A 96 9.21 -3.28 -4.56
N GLY A 97 9.19 -3.93 -5.72
CA GLY A 97 8.99 -5.38 -5.87
C GLY A 97 7.53 -5.82 -5.86
N ASP A 98 6.57 -4.94 -5.58
CA ASP A 98 5.16 -5.30 -5.70
C ASP A 98 4.81 -5.62 -7.16
N ILE A 99 4.01 -6.67 -7.34
CA ILE A 99 3.42 -7.04 -8.63
C ILE A 99 2.07 -6.37 -8.74
N ILE A 100 1.96 -5.43 -9.67
CA ILE A 100 0.83 -4.52 -9.82
C ILE A 100 0.11 -4.79 -11.14
N LYS A 101 -1.22 -4.78 -11.07
CA LYS A 101 -2.12 -4.86 -12.23
C LYS A 101 -2.73 -3.47 -12.50
N VAL A 102 -2.65 -3.02 -13.75
CA VAL A 102 -3.34 -1.83 -14.27
C VAL A 102 -3.94 -2.15 -15.63
N ASP A 103 -5.27 -2.07 -15.75
CA ASP A 103 -6.00 -2.42 -16.97
C ASP A 103 -5.55 -3.79 -17.55
N LYS A 104 -4.87 -3.80 -18.72
CA LYS A 104 -4.36 -5.02 -19.37
C LYS A 104 -2.89 -5.33 -19.07
N ILE A 105 -2.24 -4.52 -18.24
CA ILE A 105 -0.80 -4.57 -17.97
C ILE A 105 -0.56 -5.12 -16.56
N ILE A 106 0.40 -6.03 -16.42
CA ILE A 106 0.96 -6.47 -15.13
C ILE A 106 2.42 -6.01 -15.11
N PHE A 107 2.90 -5.46 -14.01
CA PHE A 107 4.30 -5.07 -13.91
C PHE A 107 4.86 -5.28 -12.50
N ILE A 108 6.18 -5.44 -12.41
CA ILE A 108 6.91 -5.45 -11.14
C ILE A 108 7.47 -4.04 -10.91
N LEU A 109 7.01 -3.37 -9.86
CA LEU A 109 7.41 -2.01 -9.56
C LEU A 109 8.88 -1.95 -9.14
N GLU A 110 9.68 -1.17 -9.85
CA GLU A 110 11.03 -0.80 -9.40
C GLU A 110 10.97 0.51 -8.61
N GLU A 111 10.43 1.56 -9.22
CA GLU A 111 10.38 2.87 -8.60
C GLU A 111 9.17 3.67 -9.08
N TYR A 112 8.57 4.43 -8.18
CA TYR A 112 7.64 5.49 -8.55
C TYR A 112 8.41 6.66 -9.17
N LYS A 113 8.03 7.10 -10.36
CA LYS A 113 8.64 8.29 -11.00
C LYS A 113 7.73 9.51 -10.90
N SER A 114 6.44 9.36 -11.22
CA SER A 114 5.48 10.46 -11.19
C SER A 114 4.03 9.96 -11.11
N SER A 115 3.06 10.88 -11.04
CA SER A 115 1.64 10.55 -11.05
C SER A 115 1.18 9.83 -12.32
N THR A 116 1.99 9.82 -13.37
CA THR A 116 1.68 9.17 -14.65
C THR A 116 2.75 8.21 -15.11
N SER A 117 3.78 7.93 -14.28
CA SER A 117 4.85 7.02 -14.66
C SER A 117 5.49 6.24 -13.51
N ALA A 118 5.98 5.05 -13.84
CA ALA A 118 6.73 4.18 -12.96
C ALA A 118 7.90 3.53 -13.73
N SER A 119 9.04 3.34 -13.06
CA SER A 119 10.06 2.41 -13.52
C SER A 119 9.68 1.00 -13.09
N CYS A 120 9.86 0.05 -13.99
CA CYS A 120 9.44 -1.33 -13.81
C CYS A 120 10.59 -2.28 -14.10
N TYR A 121 10.81 -3.25 -13.22
CA TYR A 121 11.73 -4.35 -13.51
C TYR A 121 11.22 -5.18 -14.68
N VAL A 122 9.91 -5.41 -14.71
CA VAL A 122 9.22 -6.23 -15.71
C VAL A 122 7.88 -5.61 -16.04
N ILE A 123 7.50 -5.59 -17.32
CA ILE A 123 6.16 -5.26 -17.81
C ILE A 123 5.66 -6.44 -18.65
N PHE A 124 4.48 -6.95 -18.33
CA PHE A 124 3.76 -7.94 -19.11
C PHE A 124 2.51 -7.31 -19.71
N GLN A 125 2.47 -7.29 -21.04
CA GLN A 125 1.37 -6.72 -21.79
C GLN A 125 1.10 -7.57 -23.04
N SER A 126 -0.16 -7.97 -23.21
CA SER A 126 -0.62 -8.69 -24.41
C SER A 126 0.19 -9.95 -24.77
N GLY A 127 0.72 -10.66 -23.77
CA GLY A 127 1.50 -11.88 -23.99
C GLY A 127 3.01 -11.67 -24.12
N THR A 128 3.49 -10.42 -24.14
CA THR A 128 4.92 -10.09 -24.27
C THR A 128 5.47 -9.57 -22.95
N VAL A 129 6.70 -9.95 -22.61
CA VAL A 129 7.45 -9.46 -21.45
C VAL A 129 8.53 -8.47 -21.90
N TYR A 130 8.59 -7.33 -21.20
CA TYR A 130 9.60 -6.30 -21.36
C TYR A 130 10.35 -6.12 -20.03
N TYR A 131 11.67 -5.88 -20.09
CA TYR A 131 12.53 -5.76 -18.92
C TYR A 131 13.09 -4.35 -18.79
N SER A 132 13.17 -3.84 -17.56
CA SER A 132 13.75 -2.53 -17.23
C SER A 132 13.19 -1.36 -18.04
N GLU A 133 11.86 -1.28 -18.09
CA GLU A 133 11.13 -0.28 -18.88
C GLU A 133 10.41 0.76 -18.01
N THR A 134 10.11 1.91 -18.60
CA THR A 134 9.27 2.93 -17.94
C THR A 134 7.84 2.86 -18.46
N LEU A 135 6.90 2.61 -17.56
CA LEU A 135 5.48 2.59 -17.87
C LEU A 135 4.90 4.01 -17.76
N TYR A 136 4.14 4.44 -18.77
CA TYR A 136 3.44 5.73 -18.79
C TYR A 136 1.92 5.54 -18.95
N SER A 137 1.13 6.12 -18.05
CA SER A 137 -0.34 6.17 -18.17
C SER A 137 -0.94 7.31 -17.34
N VAL A 138 -1.89 8.05 -17.92
CA VAL A 138 -2.56 9.19 -17.26
C VAL A 138 -3.33 8.78 -16.01
N HIS A 139 -3.83 7.55 -15.97
CA HIS A 139 -4.60 6.97 -14.86
C HIS A 139 -3.90 5.77 -14.23
N LEU A 140 -2.55 5.77 -14.27
CA LEU A 140 -1.74 4.64 -13.84
C LEU A 140 -2.12 4.19 -12.43
N TRP A 141 -2.10 5.12 -11.49
CA TRP A 141 -2.27 4.81 -10.07
C TRP A 141 -3.73 4.72 -9.64
N ASP A 142 -4.65 5.39 -10.33
CA ASP A 142 -6.09 5.38 -10.02
C ASP A 142 -6.68 3.96 -10.19
N LYS A 143 -6.18 3.23 -11.18
CA LYS A 143 -6.63 1.86 -11.50
C LYS A 143 -5.70 0.76 -10.98
N ALA A 144 -4.58 1.14 -10.37
CA ALA A 144 -3.60 0.19 -9.87
C ALA A 144 -4.15 -0.60 -8.69
N ARG A 145 -3.90 -1.91 -8.72
CA ARG A 145 -4.07 -2.82 -7.60
C ARG A 145 -2.96 -3.87 -7.58
N LEU A 146 -2.77 -4.52 -6.44
CA LEU A 146 -1.93 -5.72 -6.39
C LEU A 146 -2.50 -6.80 -7.33
N ALA A 147 -1.62 -7.49 -8.03
CA ALA A 147 -1.99 -8.63 -8.87
C ALA A 147 -2.52 -9.79 -8.01
N THR A 148 -3.51 -10.54 -8.52
CA THR A 148 -3.97 -11.79 -7.91
C THR A 148 -2.92 -12.89 -8.09
N ASP A 149 -3.07 -14.02 -7.40
CA ASP A 149 -2.10 -15.10 -7.52
C ASP A 149 -2.11 -15.72 -8.93
N GLU A 150 -3.27 -15.81 -9.59
CA GLU A 150 -3.37 -16.25 -10.99
C GLU A 150 -2.65 -15.28 -11.94
N GLU A 151 -2.80 -13.97 -11.73
CA GLU A 151 -2.11 -12.95 -12.54
C GLU A 151 -0.60 -13.00 -12.35
N LYS A 152 -0.11 -13.27 -11.13
CA LYS A 152 1.32 -13.50 -10.86
C LYS A 152 1.83 -14.74 -11.56
N ILE A 153 1.06 -15.85 -11.51
CA ILE A 153 1.41 -17.10 -12.20
C ILE A 153 1.57 -16.83 -13.70
N SER A 154 0.61 -16.16 -14.33
CA SER A 154 0.69 -15.83 -15.77
C SER A 154 1.91 -14.98 -16.13
N LEU A 155 2.30 -14.03 -15.27
CA LEU A 155 3.52 -13.25 -15.45
C LEU A 155 4.76 -14.15 -15.44
N PHE A 156 4.89 -15.00 -14.41
CA PHE A 156 6.06 -15.87 -14.26
C PHE A 156 6.15 -16.94 -15.36
N GLU A 157 5.02 -17.49 -15.81
CA GLU A 157 4.98 -18.40 -16.96
C GLU A 157 5.47 -17.72 -18.24
N ALA A 158 5.02 -16.49 -18.52
CA ALA A 158 5.49 -15.74 -19.67
C ALA A 158 6.99 -15.42 -19.60
N MET A 159 7.49 -15.07 -18.42
CA MET A 159 8.93 -14.85 -18.19
C MET A 159 9.76 -16.12 -18.44
N ALA A 160 9.31 -17.27 -17.94
CA ALA A 160 9.99 -18.54 -18.12
C ALA A 160 9.99 -19.01 -19.59
N PHE A 161 8.87 -18.84 -20.29
CA PHE A 161 8.75 -19.17 -21.70
C PHE A 161 9.73 -18.35 -22.56
N GLN A 162 9.81 -17.04 -22.32
CA GLN A 162 10.72 -16.16 -23.06
C GLN A 162 12.19 -16.44 -22.74
N GLY A 163 12.53 -16.80 -21.49
CA GLY A 163 13.88 -17.22 -21.12
C GLY A 163 14.32 -18.50 -21.83
N SER A 164 13.40 -19.46 -22.04
CA SER A 164 13.69 -20.71 -22.73
C SER A 164 13.98 -20.52 -24.23
N GLN A 165 13.32 -19.55 -24.88
CA GLN A 165 13.58 -19.23 -26.29
C GLN A 165 14.97 -18.61 -26.52
N CYS A 166 15.50 -17.86 -25.55
CA CYS A 166 16.84 -17.27 -25.68
C CYS A 166 17.97 -18.30 -25.57
N GLU A 167 17.75 -19.44 -24.91
CA GLU A 167 18.75 -20.51 -24.81
C GLU A 167 18.83 -21.38 -26.08
N GLU A 168 17.73 -21.48 -26.85
CA GLU A 168 17.69 -22.25 -28.10
C GLU A 168 18.30 -21.51 -29.30
N ASP A 169 18.46 -20.19 -29.24
CA ASP A 169 19.07 -19.36 -30.30
C ASP A 169 20.60 -19.25 -30.16
N GLU A 170 21.21 -19.87 -29.14
CA GLU A 170 22.67 -19.87 -28.90
C GLU A 170 23.40 -21.18 -29.30
N GLU A 171 22.70 -22.17 -29.90
CA GLU A 171 23.29 -23.40 -30.49
C GLU A 171 23.47 -23.33 -32.02
#